data_AF-A0A350QI25-F1
#
_entry.id   AF-A0A350QI25-F1
#
_cell.length_a   1.000
_cell.length_b   1.000
_cell.length_c   1.000
_cell.angle_alpha   90.00
_cell.angle_beta   90.00
_cell.angle_gamma   90.00
#
_symmetry.space_group_name_H-M   'P 1'
#
loop_
_entity.id
_entity.type
_entity.pdbx_description
1 polymer ?
#
loop_
_entity_poly.entity_id
_entity_poly.type
_entity_poly.pdbx_seq_one_letter_code
_entity_poly.pdbx_strand_id
1 'polypeptide(L)'
;MHTDVNALFANLWQDYVAVTPSAKKVHQLLGSSQQDDVINDHIALRTFNLDKVSLNKLAAHFLALGYEECGEYHFEAKKLYAKHFEHPDRNQPKVFISELLLDKCSAFLRDTITELVAQIPEEAVTADNFLYSGAHWQVSQATYEKLLAESEYAAWVAAWGYRANHFTVSVNELASFDSLQQVNTELKQAGFLLNTSGGEIKGTPEVYLEQSS
;
A
#
# COMPACT_ATOMS: atom_id res chain seq x y z
N MET A 1 -17.45 8.48 -1.62
CA MET A 1 -16.71 7.74 -0.56
C MET A 1 -17.57 6.60 -0.04
N HIS A 2 -16.94 5.51 0.38
CA HIS A 2 -17.63 4.39 1.05
C HIS A 2 -18.26 4.84 2.38
N THR A 3 -19.27 4.09 2.82
CA THR A 3 -19.90 4.25 4.15
C THR A 3 -19.73 3.01 5.03
N ASP A 4 -19.12 1.96 4.50
CA ASP A 4 -18.85 0.69 5.17
C ASP A 4 -17.37 0.34 4.96
N VAL A 5 -16.65 0.12 6.07
CA VAL A 5 -15.22 -0.19 6.09
C VAL A 5 -14.89 -1.53 5.42
N ASN A 6 -15.74 -2.54 5.62
CA ASN A 6 -15.55 -3.85 5.02
C ASN A 6 -15.80 -3.77 3.50
N ALA A 7 -16.76 -2.97 3.05
CA ALA A 7 -16.98 -2.73 1.63
C ALA A 7 -15.77 -2.05 0.97
N LEU A 8 -15.15 -1.07 1.63
CA LEU A 8 -13.92 -0.43 1.12
C LEU A 8 -12.78 -1.44 0.97
N PHE A 9 -12.47 -2.21 2.02
CA PHE A 9 -11.39 -3.19 1.96
C PHE A 9 -11.66 -4.35 1.00
N ALA A 10 -12.90 -4.81 0.88
CA ALA A 10 -13.28 -5.84 -0.09
C ALA A 10 -13.00 -5.38 -1.53
N ASN A 11 -13.32 -4.14 -1.87
CA ASN A 11 -13.05 -3.58 -3.21
C ASN A 11 -11.54 -3.37 -3.45
N LEU A 12 -10.82 -2.83 -2.46
CA LEU A 12 -9.36 -2.71 -2.52
C LEU A 12 -8.67 -4.06 -2.71
N TRP A 13 -9.13 -5.09 -1.99
CA TRP A 13 -8.60 -6.44 -2.10
C TRP A 13 -8.87 -7.04 -3.48
N GLN A 14 -10.09 -6.90 -4.00
CA GLN A 14 -10.47 -7.39 -5.32
C GLN A 14 -9.61 -6.78 -6.44
N ASP A 15 -9.39 -5.46 -6.41
CA ASP A 15 -8.49 -4.80 -7.37
C ASP A 15 -7.04 -5.28 -7.20
N TYR A 16 -6.55 -5.37 -5.97
CA TYR A 16 -5.18 -5.77 -5.68
C TYR A 16 -4.86 -7.19 -6.18
N VAL A 17 -5.72 -8.17 -5.91
CA VAL A 17 -5.48 -9.56 -6.33
C VAL A 17 -5.68 -9.79 -7.82
N ALA A 18 -6.37 -8.88 -8.53
CA ALA A 18 -6.48 -8.94 -9.98
C ALA A 18 -5.12 -8.77 -10.66
N VAL A 19 -4.21 -8.00 -10.04
CA VAL A 19 -2.85 -7.77 -10.54
C VAL A 19 -1.76 -8.46 -9.71
N THR A 20 -2.11 -9.01 -8.54
CA THR A 20 -1.20 -9.71 -7.63
C THR A 20 -1.67 -11.14 -7.34
N PRO A 21 -1.63 -12.05 -8.33
CA PRO A 21 -2.16 -13.41 -8.17
C PRO A 21 -1.43 -14.25 -7.12
N SER A 22 -0.18 -13.91 -6.79
CA SER A 22 0.56 -14.52 -5.68
C SER A 22 -0.13 -14.26 -4.34
N ALA A 23 -0.57 -13.02 -4.08
CA ALA A 23 -1.25 -12.66 -2.84
C ALA A 23 -2.53 -13.47 -2.62
N LYS A 24 -3.31 -13.71 -3.69
CA LYS A 24 -4.50 -14.57 -3.61
C LYS A 24 -4.15 -16.00 -3.17
N LYS A 25 -3.09 -16.58 -3.72
CA LYS A 25 -2.64 -17.93 -3.39
C LYS A 25 -2.07 -18.00 -1.97
N VAL A 26 -1.30 -17.00 -1.56
CA VAL A 26 -0.77 -16.89 -0.19
C VAL A 26 -1.92 -16.77 0.82
N HIS A 27 -2.91 -15.93 0.55
CA HIS A 27 -4.10 -15.79 1.39
C HIS A 27 -4.87 -17.12 1.53
N GLN A 28 -5.02 -17.86 0.43
CA GLN A 28 -5.63 -19.20 0.47
C GLN A 28 -4.80 -20.19 1.28
N LEU A 29 -3.48 -20.19 1.10
CA LEU A 29 -2.56 -21.06 1.83
C LEU A 29 -2.66 -20.81 3.34
N LEU A 30 -2.49 -19.56 3.77
CA LEU A 30 -2.49 -19.19 5.18
C LEU A 30 -3.89 -19.26 5.81
N GLY A 31 -4.95 -19.02 5.04
CA GLY A 31 -6.33 -19.12 5.48
C GLY A 31 -6.83 -20.57 5.63
N SER A 32 -6.23 -21.53 4.90
CA SER A 32 -6.71 -22.92 4.90
C SER A 32 -6.62 -23.63 6.26
N SER A 33 -5.75 -23.14 7.15
CA SER A 33 -5.57 -23.68 8.51
C SER A 33 -6.27 -22.83 9.59
N GLN A 34 -6.99 -21.78 9.21
CA GLN A 34 -7.68 -20.88 10.12
C GLN A 34 -9.17 -21.28 10.28
N GLN A 35 -9.77 -20.95 11.43
CA GLN A 35 -11.22 -21.06 11.62
C GLN A 35 -11.96 -19.88 11.00
N ASP A 36 -11.40 -18.68 11.16
CA ASP A 36 -11.87 -17.43 10.56
C ASP A 36 -10.94 -16.97 9.42
N ASP A 37 -11.27 -15.88 8.73
CA ASP A 37 -10.43 -15.37 7.63
C ASP A 37 -9.10 -14.77 8.11
N VAL A 38 -8.14 -14.61 7.19
CA VAL A 38 -6.83 -14.03 7.49
C VAL A 38 -6.97 -12.55 7.85
N ILE A 39 -6.57 -12.17 9.06
CA ILE A 39 -6.53 -10.78 9.50
C ILE A 39 -5.32 -10.08 8.89
N ASN A 40 -5.55 -8.91 8.29
CA ASN A 40 -4.48 -8.05 7.79
C ASN A 40 -4.00 -7.11 8.89
N ASP A 41 -2.69 -6.98 9.08
CA ASP A 41 -2.09 -5.98 9.96
C ASP A 41 -2.26 -4.57 9.37
N HIS A 42 -1.95 -4.41 8.08
CA HIS A 42 -2.13 -3.14 7.39
C HIS A 42 -2.26 -3.28 5.87
N ILE A 43 -2.72 -2.19 5.25
CA ILE A 43 -2.51 -1.91 3.82
C ILE A 43 -1.57 -0.72 3.64
N ALA A 44 -0.94 -0.63 2.47
CA ALA A 44 -0.16 0.55 2.09
C ALA A 44 -0.67 1.20 0.82
N LEU A 45 -0.77 2.53 0.84
CA LEU A 45 -1.15 3.39 -0.28
C LEU A 45 -0.05 4.39 -0.59
N ARG A 46 0.00 4.82 -1.87
CA ARG A 46 1.01 5.74 -2.39
C ARG A 46 0.36 6.90 -3.13
N THR A 47 0.93 8.09 -2.97
CA THR A 47 0.51 9.29 -3.68
C THR A 47 1.65 10.32 -3.79
N PHE A 48 1.33 11.53 -4.23
CA PHE A 48 2.23 12.67 -4.37
C PHE A 48 1.75 13.83 -3.49
N ASN A 49 2.68 14.67 -3.00
CA ASN A 49 2.38 15.83 -2.17
C ASN A 49 1.79 17.02 -2.97
N LEU A 50 0.78 16.73 -3.79
CA LEU A 50 0.02 17.70 -4.58
C LEU A 50 -1.39 17.84 -3.98
N ASP A 51 -1.89 19.07 -3.85
CA ASP A 51 -3.19 19.36 -3.20
C ASP A 51 -4.35 18.51 -3.71
N LYS A 52 -4.37 18.20 -5.02
CA LYS A 52 -5.42 17.39 -5.65
C LYS A 52 -5.46 15.96 -5.11
N VAL A 53 -4.31 15.38 -4.74
CA VAL A 53 -4.16 13.95 -4.43
C VAL A 53 -3.30 13.67 -3.20
N SER A 54 -3.09 14.66 -2.35
CA SER A 54 -2.22 14.55 -1.18
C SER A 54 -2.61 13.39 -0.27
N LEU A 55 -1.70 13.02 0.63
CA LEU A 55 -1.95 12.05 1.69
C LEU A 55 -3.29 12.31 2.37
N ASN A 56 -3.60 13.57 2.68
CA ASN A 56 -4.85 13.96 3.32
C ASN A 56 -6.10 13.68 2.45
N LYS A 57 -5.99 13.77 1.13
CA LYS A 57 -7.10 13.42 0.21
C LYS A 57 -7.39 11.93 0.22
N LEU A 58 -6.36 11.08 0.28
CA LEU A 58 -6.55 9.64 0.41
C LEU A 58 -7.06 9.29 1.82
N ALA A 59 -6.45 9.88 2.87
CA ALA A 59 -6.83 9.66 4.26
C ALA A 59 -8.31 9.99 4.53
N ALA A 60 -8.87 11.00 3.87
CA ALA A 60 -10.27 11.38 4.02
C ALA A 60 -11.26 10.22 3.78
N HIS A 61 -10.93 9.27 2.89
CA HIS A 61 -11.76 8.07 2.66
C HIS A 61 -11.82 7.15 3.88
N PHE A 62 -10.76 7.09 4.68
CA PHE A 62 -10.67 6.28 5.90
C PHE A 62 -11.18 7.04 7.13
N LEU A 63 -10.86 8.33 7.26
CA LEU A 63 -11.36 9.17 8.35
C LEU A 63 -12.89 9.21 8.36
N ALA A 64 -13.53 9.23 7.19
CA ALA A 64 -14.99 9.14 7.05
C ALA A 64 -15.58 7.82 7.58
N LEU A 65 -14.75 6.79 7.76
CA LEU A 65 -15.10 5.45 8.23
C LEU A 65 -14.64 5.19 9.67
N GLY A 66 -14.24 6.24 10.41
CA GLY A 66 -13.87 6.13 11.82
C GLY A 66 -12.40 5.79 12.09
N TYR A 67 -11.54 5.85 11.07
CA TYR A 67 -10.09 5.81 11.31
C TYR A 67 -9.60 7.10 11.95
N GLU A 68 -8.54 7.00 12.73
CA GLU A 68 -7.84 8.11 13.36
C GLU A 68 -6.36 8.12 12.96
N GLU A 69 -5.77 9.31 12.88
CA GLU A 69 -4.33 9.48 12.64
C GLU A 69 -3.54 9.09 13.88
N CYS A 70 -2.57 8.18 13.76
CA CYS A 70 -1.88 7.60 14.91
C CYS A 70 -0.35 7.79 14.88
N GLY A 71 0.25 8.07 13.72
CA GLY A 71 1.69 8.28 13.63
C GLY A 71 2.12 8.89 12.30
N GLU A 72 3.30 9.51 12.33
CA GLU A 72 3.94 10.11 11.17
C GLU A 72 5.39 9.65 11.00
N TYR A 73 5.84 9.61 9.75
CA TYR A 73 7.12 9.03 9.37
C TYR A 73 7.78 9.85 8.25
N HIS A 74 9.10 10.01 8.34
CA HIS A 74 9.91 10.69 7.33
C HIS A 74 10.98 9.74 6.79
N PHE A 75 10.97 9.50 5.48
CA PHE A 75 11.96 8.67 4.80
C PHE A 75 12.84 9.56 3.92
N GLU A 76 13.86 10.19 4.52
CA GLU A 76 14.70 11.18 3.84
C GLU A 76 15.34 10.65 2.55
N ALA A 77 15.96 9.46 2.61
CA ALA A 77 16.61 8.85 1.45
C ALA A 77 15.63 8.56 0.29
N LYS A 78 14.37 8.22 0.62
CA LYS A 78 13.31 7.96 -0.37
C LYS A 78 12.49 9.20 -0.71
N LYS A 79 12.74 10.34 -0.05
CA LYS A 79 12.00 11.60 -0.18
C LYS A 79 10.50 11.43 0.11
N LEU A 80 10.13 10.58 1.07
CA LEU A 80 8.72 10.32 1.41
C LEU A 80 8.35 10.92 2.77
N TYR A 81 7.12 11.41 2.84
CA TYR A 81 6.39 11.61 4.08
C TYR A 81 5.28 10.57 4.16
N ALA A 82 4.99 10.06 5.35
CA ALA A 82 3.90 9.10 5.52
C ALA A 82 3.22 9.26 6.88
N LYS A 83 2.00 8.75 6.93
CA LYS A 83 1.22 8.61 8.16
C LYS A 83 0.60 7.22 8.21
N HIS A 84 0.33 6.75 9.42
CA HIS A 84 -0.55 5.60 9.60
C HIS A 84 -1.81 5.99 10.37
N PHE A 85 -2.86 5.22 10.09
CA PHE A 85 -4.18 5.40 10.64
C PHE A 85 -4.68 4.09 11.23
N GLU A 86 -5.38 4.15 12.35
CA GLU A 86 -5.95 2.98 13.03
C GLU A 86 -7.46 3.15 13.20
N HIS A 87 -8.18 2.03 13.25
CA HIS A 87 -9.62 1.99 13.46
C HIS A 87 -9.91 1.41 14.86
N PRO A 88 -10.97 1.87 15.56
CA PRO A 88 -11.29 1.38 16.91
C PRO A 88 -11.61 -0.13 16.97
N ASP A 89 -12.15 -0.70 15.89
CA ASP A 89 -12.21 -2.16 15.70
C ASP A 89 -10.84 -2.70 15.31
N ARG A 90 -10.24 -3.47 16.21
CA ARG A 90 -8.89 -4.05 16.08
C ARG A 90 -8.78 -5.12 14.99
N ASN A 91 -9.91 -5.62 14.49
CA ASN A 91 -9.91 -6.57 13.37
C ASN A 91 -9.78 -5.87 12.01
N GLN A 92 -9.92 -4.54 11.97
CA GLN A 92 -9.68 -3.76 10.77
C GLN A 92 -8.18 -3.49 10.60
N PRO A 93 -7.64 -3.56 9.37
CA PRO A 93 -6.23 -3.33 9.14
C PRO A 93 -5.89 -1.86 9.42
N LYS A 94 -4.67 -1.61 9.89
CA LYS A 94 -4.10 -0.26 9.88
C LYS A 94 -3.95 0.21 8.43
N VAL A 95 -3.92 1.52 8.23
CA VAL A 95 -3.76 2.10 6.90
C VAL A 95 -2.50 2.94 6.88
N PHE A 96 -1.53 2.57 6.05
CA PHE A 96 -0.31 3.33 5.85
C PHE A 96 -0.40 4.11 4.55
N ILE A 97 -0.34 5.44 4.61
CA ILE A 97 -0.39 6.30 3.41
C ILE A 97 0.90 7.07 3.35
N SER A 98 1.57 6.99 2.21
CA SER A 98 2.79 7.76 1.92
C SER A 98 2.56 8.70 0.76
N GLU A 99 3.27 9.83 0.75
CA GLU A 99 3.37 10.73 -0.38
C GLU A 99 4.82 11.08 -0.71
N LEU A 100 5.13 11.12 -2.01
CA LEU A 100 6.44 11.57 -2.50
C LEU A 100 6.52 13.10 -2.48
N LEU A 101 7.59 13.61 -1.89
CA LEU A 101 7.88 15.04 -1.77
C LEU A 101 8.50 15.57 -3.07
N LEU A 102 7.67 16.08 -3.98
CA LEU A 102 8.08 16.48 -5.33
C LEU A 102 9.04 17.68 -5.34
N ASP A 103 9.02 18.53 -4.32
CA ASP A 103 9.97 19.62 -4.11
C ASP A 103 11.41 19.13 -3.89
N LYS A 104 11.57 17.87 -3.48
CA LYS A 104 12.87 17.21 -3.30
C LYS A 104 13.33 16.44 -4.55
N CYS A 105 12.55 16.45 -5.63
CA CYS A 105 12.82 15.72 -6.88
C CYS A 105 13.38 16.62 -7.98
N SER A 106 13.87 16.01 -9.07
CA SER A 106 14.28 16.77 -10.25
C SER A 106 13.09 17.52 -10.86
N ALA A 107 13.38 18.60 -11.59
CA ALA A 107 12.35 19.34 -12.33
C ALA A 107 11.60 18.42 -13.30
N PHE A 108 12.31 17.50 -13.98
CA PHE A 108 11.69 16.53 -14.87
C PHE A 108 10.64 15.68 -14.15
N LEU A 109 10.97 15.07 -13.01
CA LEU A 109 10.04 14.23 -12.26
C LEU A 109 8.86 15.05 -11.77
N ARG A 110 9.11 16.19 -11.10
CA ARG A 110 8.07 17.06 -10.57
C ARG A 110 7.09 17.49 -11.65
N ASP A 111 7.59 18.00 -12.77
CA ASP A 111 6.77 18.55 -13.84
C ASP A 111 5.97 17.42 -14.53
N THR A 112 6.60 16.26 -14.79
CA THR A 112 5.92 15.07 -15.32
C THR A 112 4.78 14.61 -14.41
N ILE A 113 5.03 14.44 -13.11
CA ILE A 113 3.99 13.99 -12.17
C ILE A 113 2.86 15.02 -12.06
N THR A 114 3.19 16.31 -12.08
CA THR A 114 2.19 17.38 -12.07
C THR A 114 1.27 17.30 -13.29
N GLU A 115 1.83 17.05 -14.48
CA GLU A 115 1.06 16.85 -15.72
C GLU A 115 0.20 15.59 -15.70
N LEU A 116 0.67 14.49 -15.11
CA LEU A 116 -0.13 13.27 -14.94
C LEU A 116 -1.32 13.51 -13.99
N VAL A 117 -1.08 14.14 -12.84
CA VAL A 117 -2.12 14.45 -11.84
C VAL A 117 -3.12 15.49 -12.34
N ALA A 118 -2.70 16.38 -13.24
CA ALA A 118 -3.59 17.35 -13.87
C ALA A 118 -4.73 16.67 -14.66
N GLN A 119 -4.50 15.48 -15.21
CA GLN A 119 -5.48 14.71 -16.00
C GLN A 119 -6.61 14.09 -15.16
N ILE A 120 -6.45 13.99 -13.83
CA ILE A 120 -7.47 13.43 -12.95
C ILE A 120 -8.67 14.40 -12.86
N PRO A 121 -9.90 13.97 -13.20
CA PRO A 121 -11.11 14.76 -12.96
C PRO A 121 -11.28 15.11 -11.48
N GLU A 122 -11.76 16.32 -11.16
CA GLU A 122 -11.85 16.77 -9.77
C GLU A 122 -12.78 15.87 -8.92
N GLU A 123 -13.88 15.43 -9.51
CA GLU A 123 -14.86 14.56 -8.89
C GLU A 123 -14.30 13.17 -8.56
N ALA A 124 -13.32 12.69 -9.33
CA ALA A 124 -12.77 11.35 -9.20
C ALA A 124 -12.08 11.14 -7.84
N VAL A 125 -11.46 12.18 -7.28
CA VAL A 125 -10.74 12.11 -6.00
C VAL A 125 -11.67 11.81 -4.81
N THR A 126 -12.95 12.17 -4.94
CA THR A 126 -13.97 11.97 -3.90
C THR A 126 -14.89 10.78 -4.15
N ALA A 127 -14.78 10.17 -5.34
CA ALA A 127 -15.50 8.95 -5.70
C ALA A 127 -15.12 7.81 -4.74
N ASP A 128 -16.09 6.95 -4.41
CA ASP A 128 -15.85 5.80 -3.54
C ASP A 128 -14.73 4.87 -4.02
N ASN A 129 -14.54 4.78 -5.32
CA ASN A 129 -13.53 3.94 -5.94
C ASN A 129 -12.15 4.57 -6.11
N PHE A 130 -11.92 5.80 -5.65
CA PHE A 130 -10.67 6.50 -5.92
C PHE A 130 -9.43 5.70 -5.52
N LEU A 131 -9.45 5.04 -4.35
CA LEU A 131 -8.31 4.29 -3.81
C LEU A 131 -7.98 3.00 -4.57
N TYR A 132 -8.84 2.59 -5.51
CA TYR A 132 -8.68 1.41 -6.38
C TYR A 132 -9.14 1.74 -7.82
N SER A 133 -8.94 2.99 -8.23
CA SER A 133 -9.34 3.49 -9.55
C SER A 133 -8.26 3.33 -10.61
N GLY A 134 -7.05 2.93 -10.20
CA GLY A 134 -5.90 2.76 -11.09
C GLY A 134 -5.36 4.10 -11.61
N ALA A 135 -4.78 4.07 -12.80
CA ALA A 135 -4.20 5.25 -13.45
C ALA A 135 -5.28 6.02 -14.22
N HIS A 136 -5.32 7.34 -14.02
CA HIS A 136 -6.23 8.27 -14.72
C HIS A 136 -5.58 8.94 -15.93
N TRP A 137 -4.42 8.43 -16.32
CA TRP A 137 -3.55 9.00 -17.34
C TRP A 137 -2.93 7.88 -18.18
N GLN A 138 -2.23 8.28 -19.24
CA GLN A 138 -1.35 7.40 -19.99
C GLN A 138 0.10 7.85 -19.81
N VAL A 139 1.01 6.90 -19.61
CA VAL A 139 2.43 7.16 -19.48
C VAL A 139 3.20 6.41 -20.56
N SER A 140 4.08 7.10 -21.27
CA SER A 140 4.94 6.44 -22.26
C SER A 140 6.00 5.60 -21.57
N GLN A 141 6.47 4.53 -22.22
CA GLN A 141 7.57 3.71 -21.70
C GLN A 141 8.81 4.55 -21.40
N ALA A 142 9.18 5.47 -22.30
CA ALA A 142 10.34 6.34 -22.11
C ALA A 142 10.17 7.29 -20.91
N THR A 143 8.96 7.79 -20.66
CA THR A 143 8.66 8.58 -19.46
C THR A 143 8.78 7.73 -18.20
N TYR A 144 8.20 6.53 -18.22
CA TYR A 144 8.29 5.58 -17.11
C TYR A 144 9.74 5.23 -16.76
N GLU A 145 10.58 4.91 -17.75
CA GLU A 145 11.99 4.56 -17.54
C GLU A 145 12.78 5.72 -16.93
N LYS A 146 12.50 6.97 -17.33
CA LYS A 146 13.12 8.16 -16.73
C LYS A 146 12.65 8.40 -15.29
N LEU A 147 11.37 8.20 -14.99
CA LEU A 147 10.87 8.25 -13.62
C LEU A 147 11.54 7.16 -12.77
N LEU A 148 11.66 5.95 -13.30
CA LEU A 148 12.25 4.79 -12.63
C LEU A 148 13.73 5.02 -12.28
N ALA A 149 14.48 5.65 -13.18
CA ALA A 149 15.89 5.96 -12.96
C ALA A 149 16.13 6.91 -11.76
N GLU A 150 15.13 7.72 -11.38
CA GLU A 150 15.22 8.60 -10.22
C GLU A 150 14.48 8.05 -8.99
N SER A 151 13.28 7.50 -9.18
CA SER A 151 12.38 7.07 -8.12
C SER A 151 11.48 5.92 -8.55
N GLU A 152 11.79 4.72 -8.04
CA GLU A 152 10.91 3.54 -8.17
C GLU A 152 9.51 3.81 -7.62
N TYR A 153 9.40 4.66 -6.60
CA TYR A 153 8.12 5.06 -6.05
C TYR A 153 7.28 5.82 -7.09
N ALA A 154 7.87 6.85 -7.71
CA ALA A 154 7.18 7.66 -8.72
C ALA A 154 6.81 6.82 -9.94
N ALA A 155 7.73 5.96 -10.40
CA ALA A 155 7.49 5.07 -11.52
C ALA A 155 6.36 4.08 -11.24
N TRP A 156 6.31 3.51 -10.03
CA TRP A 156 5.24 2.60 -9.63
C TRP A 156 3.87 3.28 -9.66
N VAL A 157 3.75 4.48 -9.06
CA VAL A 157 2.47 5.22 -9.07
C VAL A 157 2.13 5.66 -10.49
N ALA A 158 3.10 6.08 -11.30
CA ALA A 158 2.86 6.46 -12.70
C ALA A 158 2.32 5.28 -13.54
N ALA A 159 2.79 4.05 -13.30
CA ALA A 159 2.34 2.86 -14.02
C ALA A 159 0.98 2.34 -13.53
N TRP A 160 0.77 2.32 -12.21
CA TRP A 160 -0.38 1.64 -11.59
C TRP A 160 -1.51 2.57 -11.15
N GLY A 161 -1.19 3.84 -10.90
CA GLY A 161 -2.10 4.82 -10.31
C GLY A 161 -2.52 4.49 -8.88
N TYR A 162 -3.78 4.80 -8.54
CA TYR A 162 -4.31 4.64 -7.19
C TYR A 162 -4.88 3.24 -6.99
N ARG A 163 -4.11 2.42 -6.29
CA ARG A 163 -4.46 1.07 -5.84
C ARG A 163 -3.66 0.71 -4.59
N ALA A 164 -4.04 -0.36 -3.89
CA ALA A 164 -3.22 -0.91 -2.82
C ALA A 164 -1.82 -1.29 -3.35
N ASN A 165 -0.78 -0.78 -2.70
CA ASN A 165 0.59 -1.20 -3.00
C ASN A 165 0.84 -2.62 -2.49
N HIS A 166 0.37 -2.90 -1.28
CA HIS A 166 0.35 -4.23 -0.70
C HIS A 166 -0.68 -4.32 0.43
N PHE A 167 -1.06 -5.56 0.73
CA PHE A 167 -1.71 -5.98 1.95
C PHE A 167 -0.69 -6.77 2.77
N THR A 168 -0.73 -6.64 4.10
CA THR A 168 0.18 -7.31 5.02
C THR A 168 -0.64 -8.19 5.96
N VAL A 169 -0.37 -9.49 5.96
CA VAL A 169 -0.97 -10.44 6.89
C VAL A 169 -0.45 -10.20 8.30
N SER A 170 -1.33 -10.21 9.30
CA SER A 170 -0.94 -10.20 10.70
C SER A 170 -0.51 -11.60 11.13
N VAL A 171 0.79 -11.83 11.23
CA VAL A 171 1.34 -13.12 11.71
C VAL A 171 0.87 -13.41 13.14
N ASN A 172 0.73 -12.37 13.95
CA ASN A 172 0.25 -12.46 15.34
C ASN A 172 -1.15 -13.06 15.47
N GLU A 173 -1.98 -12.93 14.44
CA GLU A 173 -3.37 -13.42 14.42
C GLU A 173 -3.51 -14.75 13.67
N LEU A 174 -2.41 -15.35 13.21
CA LEU A 174 -2.44 -16.68 12.58
C LEU A 174 -2.44 -17.77 13.64
N ALA A 175 -3.50 -18.58 13.72
CA ALA A 175 -3.62 -19.63 14.75
C ALA A 175 -2.59 -20.77 14.63
N SER A 176 -2.01 -20.98 13.43
CA SER A 176 -1.11 -22.11 13.14
C SER A 176 0.37 -21.76 13.12
N PHE A 177 0.73 -20.50 13.38
CA PHE A 177 2.10 -20.01 13.26
C PHE A 177 2.49 -19.19 14.47
N ASP A 178 3.63 -19.53 15.08
CA ASP A 178 4.16 -18.83 16.25
C ASP A 178 5.19 -17.73 15.88
N SER A 179 5.62 -17.71 14.62
CA SER A 179 6.65 -16.76 14.17
C SER A 179 6.65 -16.49 12.67
N LEU A 180 7.20 -15.33 12.30
CA LEU A 180 7.38 -14.93 10.90
C LEU A 180 8.31 -15.90 10.15
N GLN A 181 9.28 -16.52 10.83
CA GLN A 181 10.19 -17.50 10.25
C GLN A 181 9.44 -18.78 9.83
N GLN A 182 8.44 -19.21 10.61
CA GLN A 182 7.60 -20.36 10.25
C GLN A 182 6.75 -20.04 9.01
N VAL A 183 6.12 -18.85 8.98
CA VAL A 183 5.37 -18.37 7.81
C VAL A 183 6.25 -18.33 6.56
N ASN A 184 7.43 -17.72 6.65
CA ASN A 184 8.38 -17.68 5.53
C ASN A 184 8.77 -19.07 5.04
N THR A 185 8.95 -20.03 5.96
CA THR A 185 9.29 -21.41 5.62
C THR A 185 8.16 -22.08 4.83
N GLU A 186 6.91 -21.94 5.30
CA GLU A 186 5.73 -22.47 4.62
C GLU A 186 5.59 -21.86 3.21
N LEU A 187 5.73 -20.53 3.09
CA LEU A 187 5.67 -19.84 1.81
C LEU A 187 6.74 -20.35 0.82
N LYS A 188 7.97 -20.54 1.28
CA LYS A 188 9.06 -21.10 0.46
C LYS A 188 8.79 -22.55 0.05
N GLN A 189 8.25 -23.37 0.94
CA GLN A 189 7.86 -24.75 0.63
C GLN A 189 6.73 -24.82 -0.41
N ALA A 190 5.80 -23.85 -0.38
CA ALA A 190 4.76 -23.67 -1.39
C ALA A 190 5.28 -23.04 -2.70
N GLY A 191 6.58 -22.73 -2.80
CA GLY A 191 7.23 -22.25 -4.02
C GLY A 191 7.24 -20.74 -4.22
N PHE A 192 6.90 -19.95 -3.19
CA PHE A 192 7.03 -18.49 -3.25
C PHE A 192 8.47 -18.05 -2.99
N LEU A 193 8.93 -17.07 -3.76
CA LEU A 193 10.20 -16.37 -3.51
C LEU A 193 9.93 -15.19 -2.60
N LEU A 194 10.77 -15.03 -1.58
CA LEU A 194 10.75 -13.89 -0.67
C LEU A 194 11.82 -12.88 -1.06
N ASN A 195 11.54 -11.61 -0.83
CA ASN A 195 12.50 -10.53 -1.00
C ASN A 195 13.62 -10.64 0.02
N THR A 196 14.85 -10.79 -0.45
CA THR A 196 16.05 -10.90 0.38
C THR A 196 16.85 -9.60 0.49
N SER A 197 16.41 -8.53 -0.16
CA SER A 197 17.05 -7.22 -0.05
C SER A 197 16.91 -6.68 1.38
N GLY A 198 18.05 -6.41 2.02
CA GLY A 198 18.10 -6.02 3.44
C GLY A 198 17.87 -7.17 4.43
N GLY A 199 17.93 -8.42 3.96
CA GLY A 199 17.56 -9.62 4.73
C GLY A 199 16.16 -10.12 4.37
N GLU A 200 15.87 -11.41 4.60
CA GLU A 200 14.53 -11.97 4.35
C GLU A 200 13.50 -11.35 5.29
N ILE A 201 13.84 -11.28 6.58
CA ILE A 201 13.10 -10.56 7.63
C ILE A 201 13.78 -9.21 7.88
N LYS A 202 12.99 -8.15 7.85
CA LYS A 202 13.40 -6.78 8.15
C LYS A 202 12.81 -6.37 9.50
N GLY A 203 13.58 -5.62 10.28
CA GLY A 203 13.22 -5.30 11.66
C GLY A 203 13.72 -6.37 12.65
N THR A 204 13.39 -6.18 13.93
CA THR A 204 13.81 -7.06 15.01
C THR A 204 12.79 -7.00 16.17
N PRO A 205 12.77 -8.00 17.08
CA PRO A 205 11.93 -7.95 18.27
C PRO A 205 12.17 -6.72 19.14
N GLU A 206 13.39 -6.19 19.20
CA GLU A 206 13.74 -5.00 19.99
C GLU A 206 13.13 -3.70 19.45
N VAL A 207 12.83 -3.66 18.14
CA VAL A 207 12.08 -2.55 17.52
C VAL A 207 10.58 -2.85 17.42
N TYR A 208 10.13 -3.95 18.04
CA TYR A 208 8.74 -4.40 18.11
C TYR A 208 8.08 -4.59 16.73
N LEU A 209 8.88 -4.84 15.69
CA LEU A 209 8.41 -5.01 14.33
C LEU A 209 9.34 -5.93 13.55
N GLU A 210 8.76 -6.98 12.98
CA GLU A 210 9.41 -7.86 12.01
C GLU A 210 8.51 -8.00 10.78
N GLN A 211 9.08 -7.90 9.58
CA GLN A 211 8.34 -7.94 8.32
C GLN A 211 9.09 -8.73 7.24
N SER A 212 8.35 -9.48 6.43
CA SER A 212 8.83 -10.08 5.18
C SER A 212 7.85 -9.79 4.05
N SER A 213 8.30 -10.00 2.81
CA SER A 213 7.56 -9.70 1.57
C SER A 213 8.02 -10.59 0.46
#